data_AF-A0A399HTW1-F1
#
_entry.id   AF-A0A399HTW1-F1
#
_cell.length_a   1.000
_cell.length_b   1.000
_cell.length_c   1.000
_cell.angle_alpha   90.00
_cell.angle_beta   90.00
_cell.angle_gamma   90.00
#
_symmetry.space_group_name_H-M   'P 1'
#
loop_
_entity.id
_entity.type
_entity.pdbx_description
1 polymer ?
#
loop_
_entity_poly.entity_id
_entity_poly.type
_entity_poly.pdbx_seq_one_letter_code
_entity_poly.pdbx_strand_id
1 'polypeptide(L)'
;MSRSVHFVNELVLRVPEFEEMLAIHVDDQNGEVLPHVFFWDVTVEMVDGYLGKGEYGANWREVLEFMEECAGLGVAEVDEVIVTSFLGNLPFPGSPGYGIVEELSPTLAVKFSRIRPDG
;
A
#
# COMPACT_ATOMS: atom_id res chain seq x y z
N MET A 1 9.20 -17.97 -6.12
CA MET A 1 8.39 -16.76 -5.93
C MET A 1 8.94 -16.03 -4.71
N SER A 2 9.21 -14.73 -4.81
CA SER A 2 9.78 -13.93 -3.71
C SER A 2 8.74 -13.68 -2.62
N ARG A 3 9.15 -13.23 -1.41
CA ARG A 3 8.18 -12.92 -0.34
C ARG A 3 7.35 -11.68 -0.68
N SER A 4 7.93 -10.74 -1.42
CA SER A 4 7.26 -9.54 -1.93
C SER A 4 6.19 -9.86 -2.99
N VAL A 5 6.40 -10.85 -3.86
CA VAL A 5 5.34 -11.30 -4.80
C VAL A 5 4.23 -12.04 -4.07
N HIS A 6 4.56 -12.83 -3.04
CA HIS A 6 3.53 -13.44 -2.19
C HIS A 6 2.70 -12.37 -1.46
N PHE A 7 3.33 -11.31 -0.97
CA PHE A 7 2.67 -10.18 -0.34
C PHE A 7 1.64 -9.49 -1.25
N VAL A 8 1.95 -9.31 -2.54
CA VAL A 8 0.98 -8.83 -3.54
C VAL A 8 -0.24 -9.75 -3.64
N ASN A 9 -0.01 -11.05 -3.76
CA ASN A 9 -1.11 -12.01 -3.88
C ASN A 9 -1.99 -12.06 -2.62
N GLU A 10 -1.40 -11.98 -1.43
CA GLU A 10 -2.15 -11.95 -0.18
C GLU A 10 -3.00 -10.67 -0.06
N LEU A 11 -2.50 -9.52 -0.53
CA LEU A 11 -3.30 -8.30 -0.57
C LEU A 11 -4.54 -8.50 -1.44
N VAL A 12 -4.38 -9.02 -2.65
CA VAL A 12 -5.49 -9.20 -3.60
C VAL A 12 -6.48 -10.27 -3.13
N LEU A 13 -6.01 -11.29 -2.40
CA LEU A 13 -6.90 -12.24 -1.73
C LEU A 13 -7.73 -11.58 -0.61
N ARG A 14 -7.17 -10.58 0.08
CA ARG A 14 -7.86 -9.84 1.14
C ARG A 14 -8.79 -8.74 0.59
N VAL A 15 -8.38 -8.09 -0.49
CA VAL A 15 -9.06 -6.96 -1.16
C VAL A 15 -9.21 -7.31 -2.64
N PRO A 16 -10.22 -8.12 -3.01
CA PRO A 16 -10.42 -8.61 -4.37
C PRO A 16 -10.66 -7.51 -5.41
N GLU A 17 -11.04 -6.31 -4.98
CA GLU A 17 -11.16 -5.12 -5.82
C GLU A 17 -9.86 -4.79 -6.58
N PHE A 18 -8.71 -5.25 -6.08
CA PHE A 18 -7.42 -5.09 -6.76
C PHE A 18 -7.10 -6.18 -7.80
N GLU A 19 -7.98 -7.16 -8.05
CA GLU A 19 -7.75 -8.20 -9.07
C GLU A 19 -7.54 -7.59 -10.47
N GLU A 20 -8.38 -6.64 -10.87
CA GLU A 20 -8.26 -5.96 -12.17
C GLU A 20 -6.99 -5.10 -12.24
N MET A 21 -6.70 -4.37 -11.17
CA MET A 21 -5.47 -3.56 -11.07
C MET A 21 -4.21 -4.45 -11.18
N LEU A 22 -4.21 -5.62 -10.54
CA LEU A 22 -3.10 -6.58 -10.64
C LEU A 22 -2.95 -7.13 -12.06
N ALA A 23 -4.06 -7.42 -12.74
CA ALA A 23 -4.03 -7.90 -14.12
C ALA A 23 -3.43 -6.86 -15.07
N ILE A 24 -3.85 -5.59 -14.95
CA ILE A 24 -3.31 -4.46 -15.74
C ILE A 24 -1.82 -4.30 -15.44
N HIS A 25 -1.43 -4.30 -14.17
CA HIS A 25 -0.03 -4.21 -13.75
C HIS A 25 0.82 -5.31 -14.39
N VAL A 26 0.36 -6.56 -14.35
CA VAL A 26 1.12 -7.67 -14.96
C VAL A 26 1.27 -7.50 -16.47
N ASP A 27 0.24 -7.02 -17.17
CA ASP A 27 0.31 -6.76 -18.61
C ASP A 27 1.32 -5.64 -18.91
N ASP A 28 1.23 -4.51 -18.20
CA ASP A 28 2.11 -3.35 -18.36
C ASP A 28 3.58 -3.65 -18.00
N GLN A 29 3.81 -4.59 -17.08
CA GLN A 29 5.14 -5.02 -16.65
C GLN A 29 5.64 -6.28 -17.37
N ASN A 30 5.23 -6.51 -18.63
CA ASN A 30 5.69 -7.60 -19.50
C ASN A 30 5.48 -9.02 -18.90
N GLY A 31 4.38 -9.22 -18.18
CA GLY A 31 4.05 -10.50 -17.54
C GLY A 31 4.67 -10.70 -16.16
N GLU A 32 5.30 -9.68 -15.57
CA GLU A 32 5.95 -9.76 -14.26
C GLU A 32 5.16 -9.03 -13.16
N VAL A 33 5.13 -9.60 -11.96
CA VAL A 33 4.65 -8.89 -10.77
C VAL A 33 5.82 -8.13 -10.16
N LEU A 34 5.85 -6.81 -10.34
CA LEU A 34 6.78 -5.89 -9.66
C LEU A 34 6.15 -5.27 -8.39
N PRO A 35 6.49 -5.76 -7.17
CA PRO A 35 5.79 -5.36 -5.95
C PRO A 35 5.93 -3.87 -5.63
N HIS A 36 7.11 -3.28 -5.83
CA HIS A 36 7.31 -1.86 -5.54
C HIS A 36 6.46 -0.93 -6.41
N VAL A 37 6.20 -1.31 -7.66
CA VAL A 37 5.37 -0.55 -8.59
C VAL A 37 3.90 -0.77 -8.23
N PHE A 38 3.48 -2.03 -8.04
CA PHE A 38 2.10 -2.33 -7.66
C PHE A 38 1.67 -1.66 -6.35
N PHE A 39 2.54 -1.67 -5.32
CA PHE A 39 2.22 -1.01 -4.05
C PHE A 39 2.23 0.52 -4.12
N TRP A 40 2.88 1.11 -5.14
CA TRP A 40 2.69 2.53 -5.43
C TRP A 40 1.27 2.78 -5.96
N ASP A 41 0.79 1.98 -6.93
CA ASP A 41 -0.57 2.08 -7.46
C ASP A 41 -1.63 1.87 -6.37
N VAL A 42 -1.45 0.84 -5.53
CA VAL A 42 -2.31 0.59 -4.36
C VAL A 42 -2.35 1.78 -3.41
N THR A 43 -1.22 2.47 -3.21
CA THR A 43 -1.19 3.65 -2.34
C THR A 43 -2.00 4.79 -2.92
N VAL A 44 -1.87 5.03 -4.23
CA VAL A 44 -2.63 6.06 -4.95
C VAL A 44 -4.13 5.74 -4.87
N GLU A 45 -4.53 4.53 -5.21
CA GLU A 45 -5.93 4.10 -5.18
C GLU A 45 -6.50 4.14 -3.75
N MET A 46 -5.73 3.75 -2.74
CA MET A 46 -6.17 3.82 -1.34
C MET A 46 -6.41 5.28 -0.89
N VAL A 47 -5.52 6.20 -1.27
CA VAL A 47 -5.66 7.63 -0.95
C VAL A 47 -6.86 8.23 -1.68
N ASP A 48 -7.07 7.87 -2.95
CA ASP A 48 -8.24 8.30 -3.71
C ASP A 48 -9.53 7.70 -3.15
N GLY A 49 -9.52 6.42 -2.74
CA GLY A 49 -10.60 5.78 -2.01
C GLY A 49 -10.96 6.50 -0.71
N TYR A 50 -9.96 6.93 0.07
CA TYR A 50 -10.15 7.76 1.27
C TYR A 50 -10.82 9.11 0.95
N LEU A 51 -10.51 9.69 -0.21
CA LEU A 51 -11.15 10.92 -0.71
C LEU A 51 -12.52 10.69 -1.38
N GLY A 52 -13.00 9.45 -1.45
CA GLY A 52 -14.24 9.09 -2.14
C GLY A 52 -14.13 9.15 -3.68
N LYS A 53 -12.92 8.97 -4.21
CA LYS A 53 -12.57 9.06 -5.64
C LYS A 53 -11.94 7.79 -6.20
N GLY A 54 -11.76 6.75 -5.39
CA GLY A 54 -11.15 5.49 -5.83
C GLY A 54 -11.94 4.87 -7.01
N GLU A 55 -11.20 4.37 -7.98
CA GLU A 55 -11.75 3.78 -9.21
C GLU A 55 -12.21 2.34 -8.98
N TYR A 56 -11.43 1.58 -8.20
CA TYR A 56 -11.63 0.15 -7.99
C TYR A 56 -12.58 -0.13 -6.81
N GLY A 57 -12.93 0.90 -6.03
CA GLY A 57 -13.86 0.76 -4.91
C GLY A 57 -13.26 0.02 -3.71
N ALA A 58 -11.93 -0.16 -3.69
CA ALA A 58 -11.22 -0.82 -2.60
C ALA A 58 -11.45 -0.09 -1.26
N ASN A 59 -11.76 -0.86 -0.22
CA ASN A 59 -11.93 -0.31 1.12
C ASN A 59 -10.58 0.07 1.72
N TRP A 60 -10.26 1.36 1.73
CA TRP A 60 -8.98 1.86 2.25
C TRP A 60 -8.67 1.44 3.70
N ARG A 61 -9.70 1.17 4.52
CA ARG A 61 -9.51 0.67 5.89
C ARG A 61 -8.98 -0.76 5.91
N GLU A 62 -9.47 -1.61 5.00
CA GLU A 62 -8.99 -2.99 4.88
C GLU A 62 -7.57 -3.04 4.33
N VAL A 63 -7.22 -2.12 3.42
CA VAL A 63 -5.84 -1.96 2.95
C VAL A 63 -4.92 -1.60 4.11
N LEU A 64 -5.26 -0.59 4.93
CA LEU A 64 -4.46 -0.21 6.09
C LEU A 64 -4.35 -1.33 7.14
N GLU A 65 -5.43 -2.05 7.40
CA GLU A 65 -5.43 -3.20 8.31
C GLU A 65 -4.45 -4.27 7.84
N PHE A 66 -4.51 -4.65 6.56
CA PHE A 66 -3.60 -5.62 5.96
C PHE A 66 -2.13 -5.17 6.03
N MET A 67 -1.84 -3.89 5.75
CA MET A 67 -0.48 -3.34 5.83
C MET A 67 0.06 -3.37 7.26
N GLU A 68 -0.77 -3.06 8.26
CA GLU A 68 -0.39 -3.11 9.67
C GLU A 68 -0.07 -4.54 10.12
N GLU A 69 -0.93 -5.50 9.77
CA GLU A 69 -0.71 -6.92 10.05
C GLU A 69 0.63 -7.40 9.47
N CYS A 70 0.87 -7.11 8.18
CA CYS A 70 2.11 -7.51 7.51
C CYS A 70 3.35 -6.80 8.06
N ALA A 71 3.24 -5.51 8.40
CA ALA A 71 4.31 -4.76 9.06
C ALA A 71 4.66 -5.33 10.44
N GLY A 72 3.67 -5.85 11.17
CA GLY A 72 3.85 -6.50 12.48
C GLY A 72 4.62 -7.82 12.42
N LEU A 73 4.65 -8.50 11.27
CA LEU A 73 5.38 -9.75 11.08
C LEU A 73 6.91 -9.53 10.94
N GLY A 74 7.36 -8.31 10.62
CA GLY A 74 8.78 -7.96 10.55
C GLY A 74 9.57 -8.70 9.47
N VAL A 75 8.92 -9.12 8.38
CA VAL A 75 9.60 -9.78 7.25
C VAL A 75 10.33 -8.73 6.44
N ALA A 76 11.66 -8.76 6.45
CA ALA A 76 12.51 -7.70 5.88
C ALA A 76 12.15 -7.29 4.43
N GLU A 77 11.91 -8.26 3.54
CA GLU A 77 11.56 -8.00 2.14
C GLU A 77 10.18 -7.33 1.98
N VAL A 78 9.23 -7.65 2.86
CA VAL A 78 7.89 -7.04 2.88
C VAL A 78 7.97 -5.65 3.51
N ASP A 79 8.71 -5.53 4.60
CA ASP A 79 8.97 -4.25 5.28
C ASP A 79 9.62 -3.24 4.34
N GLU A 80 10.55 -3.69 3.48
CA GLU A 80 11.15 -2.83 2.45
C GLU A 80 10.07 -2.23 1.53
N VAL A 81 9.16 -3.06 0.99
CA VAL A 81 8.06 -2.61 0.12
C VAL A 81 7.10 -1.68 0.88
N ILE A 82 6.69 -2.04 2.09
CA ILE A 82 5.80 -1.20 2.92
C ILE A 82 6.42 0.16 3.18
N VAL A 83 7.70 0.21 3.56
CA VAL A 83 8.36 1.47 3.91
C VAL A 83 8.59 2.34 2.67
N THR A 84 9.06 1.76 1.57
CA THR A 84 9.48 2.52 0.39
C THR A 84 8.32 2.86 -0.54
N SER A 85 7.45 1.90 -0.83
CA SER A 85 6.42 2.02 -1.85
C SER A 85 5.04 2.37 -1.30
N PHE A 86 4.76 2.03 -0.04
CA PHE A 86 3.50 2.37 0.61
C PHE A 86 3.61 3.64 1.45
N LEU A 87 4.28 3.56 2.61
CA LEU A 87 4.46 4.69 3.52
C LEU A 87 5.22 5.85 2.87
N GLY A 88 6.25 5.53 2.08
CA GLY A 88 7.07 6.49 1.35
C GLY A 88 6.30 7.27 0.28
N ASN A 89 5.10 6.84 -0.11
CA ASN A 89 4.26 7.49 -1.13
C ASN A 89 2.96 8.07 -0.56
N LEU A 90 2.75 8.03 0.75
CA LEU A 90 1.62 8.75 1.35
C LEU A 90 1.72 10.26 1.06
N PRO A 91 0.60 11.00 1.04
CA PRO A 91 0.62 12.43 0.76
C PRO A 91 1.50 13.22 1.74
N PHE A 92 1.95 14.41 1.34
CA PHE A 92 2.66 15.34 2.23
C PHE A 92 1.69 16.27 2.98
N PRO A 93 2.08 16.86 4.11
CA PRO A 93 1.28 17.86 4.81
C PRO A 93 0.76 18.95 3.88
N GLY A 94 -0.55 19.21 3.93
CA GLY A 94 -1.22 20.18 3.06
C GLY A 94 -1.64 19.65 1.69
N SER A 95 -1.26 18.42 1.32
CA SER A 95 -1.77 17.76 0.12
C SER A 95 -3.13 17.11 0.37
N PRO A 96 -4.00 16.99 -0.66
CA PRO A 96 -5.22 16.19 -0.56
C PRO A 96 -4.93 14.78 -0.08
N GLY A 97 -5.76 14.27 0.83
CA GLY A 97 -5.62 12.90 1.36
C GLY A 97 -4.63 12.75 2.51
N TYR A 98 -3.88 13.79 2.90
CA TYR A 98 -2.92 13.71 4.02
C TYR A 98 -3.54 13.22 5.34
N GLY A 99 -4.83 13.48 5.57
CA GLY A 99 -5.55 12.99 6.75
C GLY A 99 -5.51 11.46 6.94
N ILE A 100 -5.23 10.69 5.88
CA ILE A 100 -5.04 9.24 5.98
C ILE A 100 -3.85 8.84 6.87
N VAL A 101 -2.86 9.72 7.04
CA VAL A 101 -1.71 9.48 7.92
C VAL A 101 -2.13 9.41 9.39
N GLU A 102 -3.22 10.09 9.76
CA GLU A 102 -3.80 10.03 11.11
C GLU A 102 -4.52 8.71 11.40
N GLU A 103 -4.83 7.93 10.36
CA GLU A 103 -5.47 6.61 10.45
C GLU A 103 -4.45 5.47 10.54
N LEU A 104 -3.14 5.76 10.49
CA LEU A 104 -2.10 4.74 10.60
C LEU A 104 -2.12 4.08 11.99
N SER A 105 -2.24 2.76 11.98
CA SER A 105 -2.06 1.92 13.17
C SER A 105 -0.63 1.99 13.72
N PRO A 106 -0.39 1.57 14.98
CA PRO A 106 0.86 1.87 15.68
C PRO A 106 2.14 1.43 14.98
N THR A 107 2.17 0.26 14.33
CA THR A 107 3.39 -0.25 13.67
C THR A 107 3.71 0.58 12.45
N LEU A 108 2.71 0.85 11.60
CA LEU A 108 2.86 1.72 10.44
C LEU A 108 3.21 3.15 10.84
N ALA A 109 2.57 3.71 11.88
CA ALA A 109 2.87 5.06 12.37
C ALA A 109 4.32 5.19 12.87
N VAL A 110 4.83 4.19 13.60
CA VAL A 110 6.23 4.14 14.03
C VAL A 110 7.18 4.03 12.85
N LYS A 111 6.86 3.24 11.83
CA LYS A 111 7.68 3.13 10.61
C LYS A 111 7.65 4.44 9.80
N PHE A 112 6.47 5.05 9.66
CA PHE A 112 6.26 6.30 8.93
C PHE A 112 7.05 7.46 9.56
N SER A 113 6.95 7.66 10.87
CA SER A 113 7.68 8.73 11.58
C SER A 113 9.21 8.62 11.48
N ARG A 114 9.76 7.42 11.24
CA ARG A 114 11.20 7.22 11.04
C ARG A 114 11.66 7.65 9.65
N ILE A 115 10.82 7.46 8.63
CA ILE A 115 11.15 7.82 7.24
C ILE A 115 10.74 9.24 6.87
N ARG A 116 9.78 9.81 7.62
CA ARG A 116 9.26 11.16 7.44
C ARG A 116 9.09 11.85 8.80
N PRO A 117 10.19 12.32 9.41
CA PRO A 117 10.15 12.92 10.75
C PRO A 117 9.37 14.24 10.81
N ASP A 118 9.22 14.94 9.70
CA ASP A 118 8.53 16.24 9.61
C ASP A 118 7.11 16.14 9.00
N GLY A 119 6.66 14.91 8.68
CA GLY A 119 5.43 14.66 7.91
C GLY A 119 5.67 14.54 6.41
#